data_AF-D0LB34-F1
#
_entry.id   AF-D0LB34-F1
#
_cell.length_a   1.000
_cell.length_b   1.000
_cell.length_c   1.000
_cell.angle_alpha   90.00
_cell.angle_beta   90.00
_cell.angle_gamma   90.00
#
_symmetry.space_group_name_H-M   'P 1'
#
loop_
_entity.id
_entity.type
_entity.pdbx_description
1 polymer ?
#
loop_
_entity_poly.entity_id
_entity_poly.type
_entity_poly.pdbx_seq_one_letter_code
_entity_poly.pdbx_strand_id
1 'polypeptide(L)'
;MAGVHRSVDMGFIPSIHRSGATRNAPDQAISVVSPERTDHRPTTEETTMKLQTRIAAGVVGIAAAAGIGLGAAGAAHAGTMPITRPGEPTVAMTITNHTDKPEYLIGSTAGQSGQWVNAPQRVLYPGASETVTAVAPFSNYLTANAQYRIGHFGPTANYEIEDMKGNVNTAMSGIWGPHAQQYWMSHSISSRYPNVNVGFDQW
;
A
#
# COMPACT_ATOMS: atom_id res chain seq x y z
N MET A 1 -53.79 -26.39 -10.62
CA MET A 1 -52.67 -27.20 -10.10
C MET A 1 -51.65 -26.21 -9.56
N ALA A 2 -51.75 -25.64 -8.35
CA ALA A 2 -51.78 -26.24 -7.00
C ALA A 2 -50.56 -27.13 -6.74
N GLY A 3 -49.63 -26.64 -5.92
CA GLY A 3 -48.40 -27.33 -5.53
C GLY A 3 -47.50 -26.51 -4.60
N VAL A 4 -48.07 -25.98 -3.50
CA VAL A 4 -47.36 -25.46 -2.33
C VAL A 4 -47.01 -26.65 -1.44
N HIS A 5 -45.75 -26.80 -1.02
CA HIS A 5 -45.34 -27.78 -0.02
C HIS A 5 -44.97 -27.10 1.31
N ARG A 6 -45.65 -27.55 2.35
CA ARG A 6 -45.64 -27.16 3.79
C ARG A 6 -44.35 -27.69 4.46
N SER A 7 -43.66 -26.96 5.36
CA SER A 7 -43.92 -26.72 6.80
C SER A 7 -44.10 -27.98 7.66
N VAL A 8 -43.15 -28.25 8.58
CA VAL A 8 -43.21 -29.00 9.87
C VAL A 8 -41.87 -28.71 10.59
N ASP A 9 -41.67 -28.48 11.89
CA ASP A 9 -42.47 -28.13 13.08
C ASP A 9 -41.48 -27.84 14.25
N MET A 10 -41.99 -27.18 15.27
CA MET A 10 -41.36 -26.64 16.47
C MET A 10 -41.11 -27.67 17.60
N GLY A 11 -40.24 -27.29 18.54
CA GLY A 11 -40.21 -27.75 19.94
C GLY A 11 -38.79 -27.67 20.52
N PHE A 12 -38.48 -27.27 21.76
CA PHE A 12 -39.23 -26.82 22.95
C PHE A 12 -38.17 -26.30 23.97
N ILE A 13 -38.52 -25.37 24.87
CA ILE A 13 -37.64 -24.60 25.79
C ILE A 13 -37.61 -25.26 27.23
N PRO A 14 -37.11 -24.61 28.31
CA PRO A 14 -35.88 -24.86 29.08
C PRO A 14 -36.10 -25.64 30.42
N SER A 15 -35.03 -25.81 31.22
CA SER A 15 -35.14 -26.19 32.64
C SER A 15 -34.20 -25.43 33.58
N ILE A 16 -34.66 -25.34 34.83
CA ILE A 16 -34.49 -24.29 35.83
C ILE A 16 -33.47 -24.68 36.92
N HIS A 17 -32.65 -23.71 37.33
CA HIS A 17 -32.15 -23.34 38.67
C HIS A 17 -32.16 -24.36 39.85
N ARG A 18 -31.02 -24.50 40.57
CA ARG A 18 -30.99 -24.53 42.06
C ARG A 18 -29.61 -24.36 42.73
N SER A 19 -29.59 -23.50 43.76
CA SER A 19 -28.84 -23.54 45.05
C SER A 19 -27.30 -23.58 45.02
N GLY A 20 -26.51 -22.69 45.65
CA GLY A 20 -26.70 -21.85 46.83
C GLY A 20 -25.85 -22.39 47.99
N ALA A 21 -24.77 -21.69 48.39
CA ALA A 21 -24.24 -21.63 49.76
C ALA A 21 -23.04 -20.68 49.89
N THR A 22 -23.03 -19.94 50.99
CA THR A 22 -22.21 -18.78 51.34
C THR A 22 -21.20 -19.09 52.46
N ARG A 23 -20.07 -18.35 52.43
CA ARG A 23 -19.34 -17.72 53.57
C ARG A 23 -18.54 -18.56 54.60
N ASN A 24 -17.26 -18.17 54.67
CA ASN A 24 -16.44 -17.72 55.82
C ASN A 24 -15.97 -18.68 56.94
N ALA A 25 -14.65 -18.88 56.94
CA ALA A 25 -13.62 -18.77 57.99
C ALA A 25 -13.93 -18.99 59.49
N PRO A 26 -12.95 -19.54 60.21
CA PRO A 26 -12.19 -18.80 61.24
C PRO A 26 -10.68 -19.12 61.16
N ASP A 27 -9.75 -18.62 61.97
CA ASP A 27 -9.50 -17.36 62.69
C ASP A 27 -8.06 -17.54 63.27
N GLN A 28 -7.31 -16.45 63.32
CA GLN A 28 -6.05 -16.17 64.07
C GLN A 28 -4.96 -17.25 64.28
N ALA A 29 -3.73 -16.90 63.86
CA ALA A 29 -2.61 -16.74 64.81
C ALA A 29 -1.57 -15.74 64.27
N ILE A 30 -1.39 -14.65 65.01
CA ILE A 30 -0.37 -13.60 64.79
C ILE A 30 0.87 -13.97 65.63
N SER A 31 2.06 -13.92 65.04
CA SER A 31 3.31 -13.61 65.75
C SER A 31 4.15 -12.64 64.94
N VAL A 32 4.88 -11.80 65.65
CA VAL A 32 5.21 -10.40 65.38
C VAL A 32 6.68 -10.24 64.95
N VAL A 33 6.88 -9.52 63.83
CA VAL A 33 7.93 -8.51 63.50
C VAL A 33 9.41 -8.90 63.70
N SER A 34 10.25 -8.86 62.65
CA SER A 34 10.81 -7.60 62.12
C SER A 34 11.23 -7.64 60.63
N PRO A 35 11.28 -6.47 59.96
CA PRO A 35 11.20 -6.33 58.50
C PRO A 35 12.56 -6.05 57.82
N GLU A 36 12.48 -5.87 56.49
CA GLU A 36 13.51 -5.39 55.56
C GLU A 36 14.32 -6.53 54.91
N ARG A 37 14.04 -6.95 53.67
CA ARG A 37 13.99 -6.15 52.44
C ARG A 37 13.15 -6.88 51.37
N THR A 38 12.06 -6.25 50.94
CA THR A 38 11.25 -6.51 49.73
C THR A 38 12.12 -6.40 48.46
N ASP A 39 11.91 -7.08 47.33
CA ASP A 39 10.78 -7.91 46.89
C ASP A 39 11.15 -8.76 45.66
N HIS A 40 10.59 -9.97 45.63
CA HIS A 40 9.92 -10.67 44.52
C HIS A 40 10.63 -10.96 43.17
N ARG A 41 11.05 -12.23 43.08
CA ARG A 41 10.93 -13.11 41.91
C ARG A 41 9.54 -13.78 41.95
N PRO A 42 8.69 -13.65 40.92
CA PRO A 42 7.88 -14.81 40.48
C PRO A 42 7.73 -14.85 38.94
N THR A 43 8.01 -15.98 38.28
CA THR A 43 7.04 -16.99 37.83
C THR A 43 5.92 -16.47 36.91
N THR A 44 6.08 -16.78 35.63
CA THR A 44 5.08 -17.07 34.59
C THR A 44 3.69 -16.47 34.79
N GLU A 45 3.47 -15.29 34.19
CA GLU A 45 2.15 -14.87 33.70
C GLU A 45 2.19 -14.80 32.18
N GLU A 46 1.33 -15.61 31.56
CA GLU A 46 0.98 -15.62 30.15
C GLU A 46 0.30 -14.28 29.83
N THR A 47 1.10 -13.27 29.49
CA THR A 47 0.59 -12.02 28.93
C THR A 47 0.69 -12.11 27.43
N THR A 48 -0.45 -12.30 26.78
CA THR A 48 -0.65 -12.11 25.34
C THR A 48 -0.12 -10.75 24.94
N MET A 49 1.15 -10.68 24.54
CA MET A 49 1.73 -9.49 23.95
C MET A 49 1.05 -9.32 22.60
N LYS A 50 0.09 -8.38 22.55
CA LYS A 50 -0.31 -7.74 21.30
C LYS A 50 0.97 -7.23 20.67
N LEU A 51 1.42 -7.92 19.63
CA LEU A 51 2.50 -7.46 18.76
C LEU A 51 1.97 -6.20 18.07
N GLN A 52 2.10 -5.06 18.75
CA GLN A 52 2.00 -3.76 18.12
C GLN A 52 3.23 -3.65 17.22
N THR A 53 3.08 -4.15 15.99
CA THR A 53 4.02 -3.93 14.90
C THR A 53 4.08 -2.44 14.65
N ARG A 54 4.97 -1.76 15.36
CA ARG A 54 5.37 -0.38 15.06
C ARG A 54 6.20 -0.47 13.80
N ILE A 55 5.56 -0.33 12.64
CA ILE A 55 6.27 -0.13 11.37
C ILE A 55 6.95 1.22 11.47
N ALA A 56 8.23 1.19 11.83
CA ALA A 56 9.13 2.30 11.63
C ALA A 56 9.32 2.44 10.11
N ALA A 57 8.51 3.30 9.47
CA ALA A 57 8.80 3.78 8.13
C ALA A 57 10.09 4.59 8.23
N GLY A 58 11.22 3.96 7.89
CA GLY A 58 12.52 4.62 7.83
C GLY A 58 12.46 5.71 6.77
N VAL A 59 12.52 6.97 7.21
CA VAL A 59 12.79 8.12 6.35
C VAL A 59 14.21 7.97 5.84
N VAL A 60 14.37 7.50 4.60
CA VAL A 60 15.66 7.59 3.90
C VAL A 60 15.75 9.01 3.35
N GLY A 61 16.34 9.90 4.15
CA GLY A 61 16.81 11.19 3.66
C GLY A 61 18.07 10.99 2.83
N ILE A 62 18.02 11.29 1.54
CA ILE A 62 19.22 11.36 0.71
C ILE A 62 19.68 12.82 0.67
N ALA A 63 20.91 13.00 1.15
CA ALA A 63 21.61 14.25 1.26
C ALA A 63 21.78 14.95 -0.10
N ALA A 64 21.57 16.27 -0.10
CA ALA A 64 21.98 17.13 -1.19
C ALA A 64 23.52 17.13 -1.30
N ALA A 65 24.05 16.72 -2.45
CA ALA A 65 25.42 17.00 -2.85
C ALA A 65 25.41 17.56 -4.26
N ALA A 66 25.81 18.83 -4.38
CA ALA A 66 26.03 19.53 -5.63
C ALA A 66 27.25 18.95 -6.36
N GLY A 67 27.15 18.71 -7.67
CA GLY A 67 28.31 18.46 -8.53
C GLY A 67 28.05 17.46 -9.66
N ILE A 68 27.88 17.99 -10.88
CA ILE A 68 28.16 17.39 -12.19
C ILE A 68 27.71 15.92 -12.42
N GLY A 69 26.56 15.78 -13.08
CA GLY A 69 26.31 14.83 -14.17
C GLY A 69 26.84 13.40 -14.06
N LEU A 70 26.17 12.58 -13.26
CA LEU A 70 25.93 11.16 -13.52
C LEU A 70 24.63 10.81 -12.79
N GLY A 71 23.53 10.75 -13.55
CA GLY A 71 22.24 10.33 -13.03
C GLY A 71 22.39 8.92 -12.48
N ALA A 72 22.41 8.81 -11.15
CA ALA A 72 22.27 7.53 -10.49
C ALA A 72 20.92 6.97 -10.90
N ALA A 73 20.92 6.03 -11.84
CA ALA A 73 19.78 5.18 -12.10
C ALA A 73 19.38 4.58 -10.76
N GLY A 74 18.22 4.98 -10.24
CA GLY A 74 17.62 4.32 -9.10
C GLY A 74 17.35 2.89 -9.53
N ALA A 75 18.22 1.97 -9.11
CA ALA A 75 17.90 0.56 -9.12
C ALA A 75 16.75 0.38 -8.12
N ALA A 76 15.52 0.60 -8.58
CA ALA A 76 14.34 0.24 -7.83
C ALA A 76 14.30 -1.28 -7.81
N HIS A 77 14.87 -1.85 -6.75
CA HIS A 77 14.42 -3.16 -6.32
C HIS A 77 12.90 -3.08 -6.23
N ALA A 78 12.19 -3.89 -7.00
CA ALA A 78 10.79 -4.26 -6.77
C ALA A 78 10.66 -5.06 -5.45
N GLY A 79 11.41 -4.62 -4.43
CA GLY A 79 11.59 -5.25 -3.15
C GLY A 79 10.28 -5.21 -2.42
N THR A 80 9.56 -6.33 -2.50
CA THR A 80 8.37 -6.66 -1.75
C THR A 80 7.38 -5.50 -1.68
N MET A 81 6.65 -5.26 -2.78
CA MET A 81 5.47 -4.39 -2.69
C MET A 81 4.57 -4.90 -1.54
N PRO A 82 4.04 -4.01 -0.69
CA PRO A 82 3.20 -4.41 0.43
C PRO A 82 1.88 -4.98 -0.10
N ILE A 83 1.88 -6.29 -0.35
CA ILE A 83 0.70 -7.05 -0.72
C ILE A 83 0.06 -7.49 0.60
N THR A 84 -1.10 -6.94 0.92
CA THR A 84 -1.86 -7.31 2.12
C THR A 84 -2.64 -8.61 1.93
N ARG A 85 -2.95 -8.99 0.68
CA ARG A 85 -3.57 -10.28 0.31
C ARG A 85 -3.13 -10.75 -1.07
N PRO A 86 -2.95 -12.07 -1.27
CA PRO A 86 -2.69 -12.61 -2.61
C PRO A 86 -3.77 -12.22 -3.61
N GLY A 87 -3.37 -11.72 -4.79
CA GLY A 87 -4.30 -11.32 -5.85
C GLY A 87 -4.66 -9.83 -5.89
N GLU A 88 -4.15 -9.03 -4.95
CA GLU A 88 -4.32 -7.56 -4.96
C GLU A 88 -3.54 -6.94 -6.13
N PRO A 89 -4.19 -6.06 -6.93
CA PRO A 89 -3.53 -5.40 -8.05
C PRO A 89 -2.45 -4.45 -7.55
N THR A 90 -1.29 -4.54 -8.18
CA THR A 90 -0.11 -3.74 -7.89
C THR A 90 0.52 -3.30 -9.20
N VAL A 91 1.04 -2.07 -9.19
CA VAL A 91 1.68 -1.46 -10.34
C VAL A 91 3.07 -1.01 -9.94
N ALA A 92 4.04 -1.34 -10.78
CA ALA A 92 5.35 -0.69 -10.86
C ALA A 92 5.50 -0.04 -12.23
N MET A 93 5.42 1.29 -12.26
CA MET A 93 5.53 2.12 -13.45
C MET A 93 6.90 2.79 -13.46
N THR A 94 7.73 2.48 -14.45
CA THR A 94 9.03 3.14 -14.65
C THR A 94 8.88 4.21 -15.72
N ILE A 95 9.17 5.46 -15.39
CA ILE A 95 9.09 6.61 -16.30
C ILE A 95 10.51 7.11 -16.55
N THR A 96 10.90 7.17 -17.82
CA THR A 96 12.20 7.71 -18.23
C THR A 96 12.01 8.93 -19.12
N ASN A 97 12.60 10.05 -18.71
CA ASN A 97 12.59 11.30 -19.46
C ASN A 97 13.87 11.38 -20.32
N HIS A 98 13.74 11.14 -21.62
CA HIS A 98 14.81 11.33 -22.61
C HIS A 98 14.73 12.70 -23.32
N THR A 99 13.80 13.57 -22.92
CA THR A 99 13.72 14.93 -23.46
C THR A 99 14.91 15.77 -22.99
N ASP A 100 15.09 16.93 -23.63
CA ASP A 100 16.07 17.94 -23.22
C ASP A 100 15.57 18.84 -22.07
N LYS A 101 14.36 18.58 -21.53
CA LYS A 101 13.68 19.44 -20.56
C LYS A 101 13.30 18.69 -19.28
N PRO A 102 13.31 19.36 -18.12
CA PRO A 102 12.74 18.79 -16.90
C PRO A 102 11.24 18.64 -17.05
N GLU A 103 10.70 17.54 -16.54
CA GLU A 103 9.28 17.27 -16.42
C GLU A 103 8.80 17.66 -15.02
N TYR A 104 7.75 18.49 -14.93
CA TYR A 104 7.20 18.98 -13.66
C TYR A 104 5.86 18.32 -13.36
N LEU A 105 5.73 17.65 -12.22
CA LEU A 105 4.49 16.98 -11.84
C LEU A 105 3.37 18.00 -11.67
N ILE A 106 2.27 17.80 -12.38
CA ILE A 106 1.08 18.63 -12.29
C ILE A 106 -0.11 17.90 -11.67
N GLY A 107 -0.09 16.57 -11.65
CA GLY A 107 -1.13 15.75 -11.06
C GLY A 107 -0.72 14.29 -10.98
N SER A 108 -1.29 13.55 -10.02
CA SER A 108 -1.17 12.10 -9.95
C SER A 108 -2.35 11.50 -9.20
N THR A 109 -2.72 10.27 -9.55
CA THR A 109 -3.73 9.50 -8.82
C THR A 109 -3.41 8.00 -8.82
N ALA A 110 -3.70 7.34 -7.70
CA ALA A 110 -3.66 5.88 -7.57
C ALA A 110 -5.09 5.29 -7.61
N GLY A 111 -6.01 5.91 -8.36
CA GLY A 111 -7.41 5.48 -8.43
C GLY A 111 -8.16 5.64 -7.09
N GLN A 112 -9.44 5.25 -7.05
CA GLN A 112 -10.29 5.43 -5.85
C GLN A 112 -9.91 4.51 -4.70
N SER A 113 -9.42 3.32 -4.99
CA SER A 113 -9.11 2.28 -3.99
C SER A 113 -7.61 1.99 -3.89
N GLY A 114 -6.78 2.69 -4.67
CA GLY A 114 -5.35 2.52 -4.65
C GLY A 114 -4.63 3.55 -3.80
N GLN A 115 -3.40 3.20 -3.47
CA GLN A 115 -2.53 3.93 -2.56
C GLN A 115 -1.13 3.91 -3.16
N TRP A 116 -0.47 5.06 -3.14
CA TRP A 116 0.93 5.15 -3.52
C TRP A 116 1.79 4.46 -2.47
N VAL A 117 2.64 3.53 -2.91
CA VAL A 117 3.75 3.00 -2.11
C VAL A 117 4.98 3.88 -2.36
N ASN A 118 5.22 4.23 -3.63
CA ASN A 118 6.15 5.27 -4.03
C ASN A 118 5.45 6.20 -5.03
N ALA A 119 5.12 7.42 -4.59
CA ALA A 119 4.43 8.40 -5.42
C ALA A 119 5.39 9.03 -6.45
N PRO A 120 4.87 9.59 -7.57
CA PRO A 120 5.68 10.29 -8.56
C PRO A 120 6.47 11.46 -7.95
N GLN A 121 7.69 11.69 -8.45
CA GLN A 121 8.52 12.81 -8.04
C GLN A 121 7.93 14.14 -8.51
N ARG A 122 8.26 15.25 -7.80
CA ARG A 122 7.79 16.58 -8.22
C ARG A 122 8.43 17.04 -9.54
N VAL A 123 9.66 16.58 -9.80
CA VAL A 123 10.44 16.97 -10.98
C VAL A 123 11.25 15.75 -11.43
N LEU A 124 11.18 15.44 -12.73
CA LEU A 124 11.99 14.42 -13.38
C LEU A 124 12.93 15.09 -14.39
N TYR A 125 14.22 15.14 -14.09
CA TYR A 125 15.22 15.83 -14.92
C TYR A 125 15.51 15.10 -16.24
N PRO A 126 16.08 15.80 -17.24
CA PRO A 126 16.55 15.17 -18.47
C PRO A 126 17.48 13.98 -18.20
N GLY A 127 17.24 12.87 -18.89
CA GLY A 127 17.96 11.61 -18.77
C GLY A 127 17.69 10.82 -17.48
N ALA A 128 16.81 11.31 -16.59
CA ALA A 128 16.48 10.63 -15.34
C ALA A 128 15.36 9.59 -15.55
N SER A 129 15.37 8.58 -14.69
CA SER A 129 14.32 7.57 -14.61
C SER A 129 13.82 7.47 -13.17
N GLU A 130 12.51 7.31 -12.99
CA GLU A 130 11.88 7.04 -11.71
C GLU A 130 11.01 5.78 -11.78
N THR A 131 10.81 5.13 -10.63
CA THR A 131 9.85 4.02 -10.50
C THR A 131 8.76 4.41 -9.52
N VAL A 132 7.56 4.59 -10.04
CA VAL A 132 6.33 4.86 -9.30
C VAL A 132 5.66 3.53 -8.96
N THR A 133 5.22 3.36 -7.71
CA THR A 133 4.54 2.13 -7.29
C THR A 133 3.24 2.41 -6.56
N ALA A 134 2.20 1.63 -6.89
CA ALA A 134 0.89 1.71 -6.25
C ALA A 134 0.32 0.32 -6.00
N VAL A 135 -0.55 0.23 -5.01
CA VAL A 135 -1.30 -0.98 -4.66
C VAL A 135 -2.76 -0.60 -4.44
N ALA A 136 -3.72 -1.44 -4.84
CA ALA A 136 -5.12 -1.26 -4.45
C ALA A 136 -5.56 -2.36 -3.48
N PRO A 137 -5.34 -2.15 -2.16
CA PRO A 137 -5.77 -3.13 -1.18
C PRO A 137 -7.29 -3.25 -1.28
N PHE A 138 -7.77 -4.49 -1.30
CA PHE A 138 -9.20 -4.81 -1.23
C PHE A 138 -10.01 -4.43 -2.49
N SER A 139 -9.31 -4.13 -3.59
CA SER A 139 -9.89 -3.93 -4.91
C SER A 139 -9.39 -5.00 -5.88
N ASN A 140 -10.08 -5.14 -7.02
CA ASN A 140 -9.67 -5.98 -8.15
C ASN A 140 -9.21 -5.15 -9.36
N TYR A 141 -9.07 -3.83 -9.14
CA TYR A 141 -8.77 -2.82 -10.14
C TYR A 141 -7.88 -1.74 -9.51
N LEU A 142 -6.84 -1.33 -10.24
CA LEU A 142 -5.95 -0.23 -9.88
C LEU A 142 -5.67 0.61 -11.13
N THR A 143 -5.90 1.92 -11.05
CA THR A 143 -5.34 2.89 -12.01
C THR A 143 -4.19 3.59 -11.33
N ALA A 144 -3.04 3.64 -11.96
CA ALA A 144 -1.97 4.54 -11.58
C ALA A 144 -1.73 5.55 -12.70
N ASN A 145 -1.79 6.83 -12.35
CA ASN A 145 -1.67 7.94 -13.28
C ASN A 145 -0.67 8.97 -12.73
N ALA A 146 0.25 9.41 -13.57
CA ALA A 146 1.14 10.53 -13.31
C ALA A 146 1.14 11.49 -14.51
N GLN A 147 0.90 12.77 -14.25
CA GLN A 147 0.89 13.83 -15.26
C GLN A 147 2.02 14.80 -15.02
N TYR A 148 2.86 14.96 -16.04
CA TYR A 148 3.99 15.87 -16.03
C TYR A 148 3.84 16.91 -17.13
N ARG A 149 4.22 18.15 -16.84
CA ARG A 149 4.42 19.19 -17.85
C ARG A 149 5.87 19.19 -18.29
N ILE A 150 6.12 19.05 -19.60
CA ILE A 150 7.46 19.04 -20.17
C ILE A 150 7.99 20.48 -20.25
N GLY A 151 9.02 20.80 -19.49
CA GLY A 151 9.49 22.17 -19.31
C GLY A 151 8.46 23.07 -18.63
N HIS A 152 8.76 24.37 -18.52
CA HIS A 152 7.87 25.29 -17.80
C HIS A 152 6.58 25.64 -18.57
N PHE A 153 6.60 25.53 -19.91
CA PHE A 153 5.52 25.96 -20.79
C PHE A 153 5.19 24.95 -21.90
N GLY A 154 5.71 23.72 -21.82
CA GLY A 154 5.48 22.72 -22.85
C GLY A 154 4.18 21.93 -22.64
N PRO A 155 4.01 20.86 -23.43
CA PRO A 155 2.84 20.00 -23.36
C PRO A 155 2.80 19.18 -22.06
N THR A 156 1.68 18.51 -21.83
CA THR A 156 1.50 17.56 -20.73
C THR A 156 1.71 16.15 -21.24
N ALA A 157 2.59 15.39 -20.59
CA ALA A 157 2.73 13.94 -20.72
C ALA A 157 1.93 13.25 -19.61
N ASN A 158 1.17 12.22 -19.98
CA ASN A 158 0.37 11.40 -19.08
C ASN A 158 0.83 9.96 -19.17
N TYR A 159 1.29 9.44 -18.04
CA TYR A 159 1.71 8.07 -17.86
C TYR A 159 0.62 7.37 -17.06
N GLU A 160 -0.16 6.52 -17.73
CA GLU A 160 -1.28 5.83 -17.12
C GLU A 160 -1.25 4.35 -17.40
N ILE A 161 -1.52 3.57 -16.36
CA ILE A 161 -1.68 2.13 -16.43
C ILE A 161 -2.91 1.74 -15.64
N GLU A 162 -3.78 0.98 -16.29
CA GLU A 162 -4.89 0.27 -15.66
C GLU A 162 -4.48 -1.19 -15.46
N ASP A 163 -4.49 -1.64 -14.21
CA ASP A 163 -4.31 -3.03 -13.83
C ASP A 163 -5.65 -3.62 -13.35
N MET A 164 -6.27 -4.44 -14.19
CA MET A 164 -7.48 -5.15 -13.85
C MET A 164 -7.54 -6.55 -14.45
N LYS A 165 -8.35 -7.40 -13.82
CA LYS A 165 -8.48 -8.80 -14.26
C LYS A 165 -9.01 -8.87 -15.69
N GLY A 166 -8.21 -9.47 -16.57
CA GLY A 166 -8.55 -9.65 -17.98
C GLY A 166 -8.22 -8.46 -18.89
N ASN A 167 -7.82 -7.31 -18.34
CA ASN A 167 -7.37 -6.17 -19.13
C ASN A 167 -6.30 -5.36 -18.39
N VAL A 168 -5.10 -5.30 -18.97
CA VAL A 168 -4.01 -4.43 -18.53
C VAL A 168 -3.65 -3.55 -19.70
N ASN A 169 -3.75 -2.23 -19.55
CA ASN A 169 -3.58 -1.33 -20.69
C ASN A 169 -3.12 0.08 -20.29
N THR A 170 -2.54 0.77 -21.26
CA THR A 170 -1.99 2.13 -21.18
C THR A 170 -2.75 3.09 -22.11
N ALA A 171 -4.00 2.78 -22.47
CA ALA A 171 -4.71 3.46 -23.56
C ALA A 171 -4.93 4.97 -23.34
N MET A 172 -4.93 5.41 -22.09
CA MET A 172 -5.03 6.82 -21.70
C MET A 172 -3.68 7.53 -21.64
N SER A 173 -2.57 6.81 -21.84
CA SER A 173 -1.24 7.42 -21.88
C SER A 173 -1.05 8.21 -23.17
N GLY A 174 -0.36 9.34 -23.07
CA GLY A 174 -0.10 10.18 -24.24
C GLY A 174 0.36 11.57 -23.87
N ILE A 175 0.57 12.39 -24.91
CA ILE A 175 1.06 13.76 -24.78
C ILE A 175 0.07 14.69 -25.47
N TRP A 176 -0.32 15.78 -24.80
CA TRP A 176 -1.21 16.78 -25.37
C TRP A 176 -0.84 18.21 -24.97
N GLY A 177 -1.39 19.17 -25.71
CA GLY A 177 -1.14 20.59 -25.49
C GLY A 177 -0.13 21.20 -26.48
N PRO A 178 0.40 22.39 -26.18
CA PRO A 178 1.24 23.13 -27.11
C PRO A 178 2.50 22.35 -27.49
N HIS A 179 2.75 22.22 -28.80
CA HIS A 179 3.92 21.55 -29.35
C HIS A 179 4.04 20.05 -29.02
N ALA A 180 2.93 19.38 -28.64
CA ALA A 180 2.93 17.94 -28.36
C ALA A 180 3.49 17.09 -29.51
N GLN A 181 3.33 17.52 -30.76
CA GLN A 181 3.87 16.83 -31.94
C GLN A 181 5.40 16.75 -32.02
N GLN A 182 6.12 17.49 -31.15
CA GLN A 182 7.58 17.45 -31.06
C GLN A 182 8.08 16.32 -30.16
N TYR A 183 7.17 15.67 -29.44
CA TYR A 183 7.48 14.68 -28.43
C TYR A 183 6.80 13.36 -28.76
N TRP A 184 7.36 12.26 -28.29
CA TRP A 184 6.77 10.94 -28.44
C TRP A 184 6.94 10.12 -27.17
N MET A 185 5.94 9.27 -26.90
CA MET A 185 5.91 8.40 -25.73
C MET A 185 5.86 6.95 -26.19
N SER A 186 6.87 6.18 -25.80
CA SER A 186 6.85 4.71 -25.88
C SER A 186 6.28 4.12 -24.60
N HIS A 187 5.73 2.91 -24.70
CA HIS A 187 5.47 2.10 -23.52
C HIS A 187 5.66 0.62 -23.78
N SER A 188 5.97 -0.13 -22.72
CA SER A 188 6.02 -1.59 -22.75
C SER A 188 5.47 -2.19 -21.47
N ILE A 189 4.48 -3.10 -21.60
CA ILE A 189 3.91 -3.83 -20.47
C ILE A 189 4.67 -5.16 -20.37
N SER A 190 5.40 -5.35 -19.27
CA SER A 190 6.27 -6.52 -19.06
C SER A 190 5.57 -7.65 -18.29
N SER A 191 4.52 -7.34 -17.54
CA SER A 191 3.74 -8.32 -16.80
C SER A 191 2.25 -7.94 -16.77
N ARG A 192 1.41 -8.85 -16.28
CA ARG A 192 -0.05 -8.71 -16.28
C ARG A 192 -0.59 -8.78 -14.85
N TYR A 193 -1.89 -8.51 -14.73
CA TYR A 193 -2.65 -8.61 -13.50
C TYR A 193 -2.31 -9.89 -12.71
N PRO A 194 -2.13 -9.81 -11.37
CA PRO A 194 -2.34 -8.63 -10.52
C PRO A 194 -1.06 -7.85 -10.22
N ASN A 195 0.06 -8.14 -10.88
CA ASN A 195 1.33 -7.44 -10.62
C ASN A 195 1.89 -6.94 -11.93
N VAL A 196 1.61 -5.68 -12.25
CA VAL A 196 1.93 -5.07 -13.53
C VAL A 196 3.20 -4.24 -13.43
N ASN A 197 4.13 -4.54 -14.32
CA ASN A 197 5.33 -3.77 -14.59
C ASN A 197 5.17 -3.12 -15.95
N VAL A 198 5.27 -1.80 -15.99
CA VAL A 198 5.20 -1.02 -17.23
C VAL A 198 6.38 -0.05 -17.28
N GLY A 199 7.01 0.05 -18.44
CA GLY A 199 7.99 1.09 -18.75
C GLY A 199 7.39 2.12 -19.69
N PHE A 200 7.69 3.39 -19.44
CA PHE A 200 7.41 4.52 -20.33
C PHE A 200 8.72 5.23 -20.66
N ASP A 201 8.90 5.53 -21.95
CA ASP A 201 10.03 6.30 -22.45
C ASP A 201 9.51 7.53 -23.17
N GLN A 202 9.80 8.71 -22.62
CA GLN A 202 9.39 10.01 -23.16
C GLN A 202 10.55 10.68 -23.86
N TRP A 203 10.35 11.12 -25.10
CA TRP A 203 11.36 11.75 -25.95
C TRP A 203 10.84 13.04 -26.57
#